data_AF-A0A5A9NET6-F1
#
_entry.id   AF-A0A5A9NET6-F1
#
_cell.length_a   1.000
_cell.length_b   1.000
_cell.length_c   1.000
_cell.angle_alpha   90.00
_cell.angle_beta   90.00
_cell.angle_gamma   90.00
#
_symmetry.space_group_name_H-M   'P 1'
#
loop_
_entity.id
_entity.type
_entity.pdbx_description
1 polymer ?
#
loop_
_entity_poly.entity_id
_entity_poly.type
_entity_poly.pdbx_seq_one_letter_code
_entity_poly.pdbx_strand_id
1 'polypeptide(L)'
;MGNHPCTPSPATIDSIYSVAEEHRIIPDISLDQTLSNFLSLNSSAALNLQYASIQHHLTPDQLSDLDTNLTSIFGRTTNVSYGGVGVVALALSFLLESLVSGFIGRTDVIYDPFTRPFGTESSSEISSIVSEYLRQVSKSANDVHEMAEITELYDQKLKYALIELYESMTLDHHLNTSGIKQWINGAAIHLHMRIQGIRLASVPKGTAESLRLSYRTGLSRLMQLYAGYVRHNVKERTTTPGPPLRAGFLIIEPGRKIRHRVVHDHCQSQAIASAVMTRILSAQKIGMMERFFDETGVILDNLLRQRDTFELHRDLHVSD
;
A
#
# COMPACT_ATOMS: atom_id res chain seq x y z
N MET A 1 -16.04 30.57 -42.45
CA MET A 1 -16.29 30.18 -41.04
C MET A 1 -15.39 29.00 -40.76
N GLY A 2 -14.29 29.21 -40.05
CA GLY A 2 -13.25 28.20 -39.88
C GLY A 2 -13.70 27.11 -38.91
N ASN A 3 -13.62 25.86 -39.35
CA ASN A 3 -13.56 24.70 -38.45
C ASN A 3 -12.30 24.85 -37.59
N HIS A 4 -12.40 25.52 -36.44
CA HIS A 4 -11.41 25.32 -35.40
C HIS A 4 -11.66 23.92 -34.82
N PRO A 5 -10.74 22.96 -35.00
CA PRO A 5 -10.92 21.65 -34.40
C PRO A 5 -10.96 21.85 -32.88
N CYS A 6 -12.05 21.41 -32.25
CA CYS A 6 -12.23 21.37 -30.79
C CYS A 6 -11.34 20.31 -30.14
N THR A 7 -10.06 20.31 -30.49
CA THR A 7 -9.02 19.41 -30.00
C THR A 7 -8.09 20.23 -29.10
N PRO A 8 -7.94 19.87 -27.82
CA PRO A 8 -6.99 20.54 -26.94
C PRO A 8 -5.55 20.27 -27.38
N SER A 9 -4.67 21.23 -27.15
CA SER A 9 -3.24 21.01 -27.36
C SER A 9 -2.68 20.04 -26.30
N PRO A 10 -1.62 19.27 -26.60
CA PRO A 10 -0.93 18.45 -25.59
C PRO A 10 -0.52 19.26 -24.35
N ALA A 11 -0.01 20.48 -24.55
CA ALA A 11 0.40 21.37 -23.45
C ALA A 11 -0.77 21.77 -22.53
N THR A 12 -1.99 21.91 -23.07
CA THR A 12 -3.19 22.16 -22.28
C THR A 12 -3.53 20.97 -21.38
N ILE A 13 -3.46 19.75 -21.94
CA ILE A 13 -3.70 18.51 -21.19
C ILE A 13 -2.63 18.35 -20.10
N ASP A 14 -1.35 18.56 -20.45
CA ASP A 14 -0.22 18.51 -19.51
C ASP A 14 -0.43 19.47 -18.35
N SER A 15 -0.75 20.74 -18.64
CA SER A 15 -0.95 21.75 -17.60
C SER A 15 -2.08 21.39 -16.65
N ILE A 16 -3.20 20.86 -17.14
CA ILE A 16 -4.33 20.46 -16.29
C ILE A 16 -3.96 19.24 -15.44
N TYR A 17 -3.25 18.27 -16.01
CA TYR A 17 -2.81 17.09 -15.29
C TYR A 17 -1.77 17.44 -14.20
N SER A 18 -0.78 18.30 -14.51
CA SER A 18 0.21 18.76 -13.53
C SER A 18 -0.42 19.51 -12.36
N VAL A 19 -1.44 20.35 -12.59
CA VAL A 19 -2.18 20.97 -11.49
C VAL A 19 -2.83 19.92 -10.59
N ALA A 20 -3.38 18.85 -11.18
CA ALA A 20 -3.99 17.77 -10.40
C ALA A 20 -2.95 16.97 -9.58
N GLU A 21 -1.75 16.76 -10.13
CA GLU A 21 -0.62 16.14 -9.44
C GLU A 21 -0.09 17.01 -8.29
N GLU A 22 0.14 18.30 -8.53
CA GLU A 22 0.59 19.28 -7.54
C GLU A 22 -0.35 19.35 -6.33
N HIS A 23 -1.67 19.27 -6.59
CA HIS A 23 -2.70 19.28 -5.55
C HIS A 23 -3.01 17.89 -4.97
N ARG A 24 -2.27 16.85 -5.37
CA ARG A 24 -2.39 15.47 -4.88
C ARG A 24 -3.81 14.89 -5.00
N ILE A 25 -4.54 15.27 -6.06
CA ILE A 25 -5.88 14.74 -6.31
C ILE A 25 -5.90 13.59 -7.32
N ILE A 26 -4.77 13.29 -7.97
CA ILE A 26 -4.62 12.10 -8.79
C ILE A 26 -4.83 10.86 -7.90
N PRO A 27 -5.74 9.96 -8.28
CA PRO A 27 -6.03 8.81 -7.46
C PRO A 27 -4.86 7.82 -7.55
N ASP A 28 -4.67 7.06 -6.48
CA ASP A 28 -3.68 6.00 -6.40
C ASP A 28 -4.35 4.77 -5.83
N ILE A 29 -4.46 3.73 -6.64
CA ILE A 29 -4.93 2.39 -6.24
C ILE A 29 -3.79 1.37 -6.22
N SER A 30 -2.54 1.80 -6.40
CA SER A 30 -1.42 0.88 -6.58
C SER A 30 -1.13 0.04 -5.33
N LEU A 31 -0.54 -1.13 -5.57
CA LEU A 31 0.10 -1.92 -4.53
C LEU A 31 1.29 -1.12 -3.98
N ASP A 32 1.33 -0.94 -2.66
CA ASP A 32 2.38 -0.20 -1.99
C ASP A 32 3.76 -0.86 -2.21
N GLN A 33 4.76 -0.03 -2.50
CA GLN A 33 6.09 -0.51 -2.85
C GLN A 33 6.73 -1.31 -1.70
N THR A 34 6.50 -0.91 -0.44
CA THR A 34 7.03 -1.63 0.71
C THR A 34 6.42 -3.02 0.79
N LEU A 35 5.11 -3.16 0.53
CA LEU A 35 4.48 -4.47 0.45
C LEU A 35 5.10 -5.30 -0.68
N SER A 36 5.27 -4.76 -1.88
CA SER A 36 5.88 -5.53 -2.99
C SER A 36 7.30 -6.01 -2.69
N ASN A 37 8.06 -5.25 -1.89
CA ASN A 37 9.42 -5.62 -1.51
C ASN A 37 9.44 -6.74 -0.46
N PHE A 38 8.65 -6.61 0.62
CA PHE A 38 8.66 -7.55 1.73
C PHE A 38 7.77 -8.77 1.52
N LEU A 39 6.74 -8.69 0.69
CA LEU A 39 5.89 -9.81 0.31
C LEU A 39 6.49 -10.55 -0.90
N SER A 40 7.79 -10.85 -0.83
CA SER A 40 8.56 -11.48 -1.91
C SER A 40 9.62 -12.43 -1.34
N LEU A 41 10.33 -13.14 -2.23
CA LEU A 41 11.50 -13.95 -1.84
C LEU A 41 12.67 -13.11 -1.32
N ASN A 42 12.69 -11.80 -1.57
CA ASN A 42 13.77 -10.89 -1.20
C ASN A 42 13.55 -10.20 0.16
N SER A 43 12.54 -10.62 0.93
CA SER A 43 12.16 -9.99 2.20
C SER A 43 13.32 -9.88 3.20
N SER A 44 14.16 -10.91 3.29
CA SER A 44 15.32 -10.93 4.20
C SER A 44 16.38 -9.92 3.79
N ALA A 45 16.72 -9.88 2.50
CA ALA A 45 17.68 -8.92 1.96
C ALA A 45 17.18 -7.47 2.13
N ALA A 46 15.89 -7.22 1.88
CA ALA A 46 15.28 -5.91 2.09
C ALA A 46 15.35 -5.47 3.55
N LEU A 47 15.06 -6.36 4.50
CA LEU A 47 15.13 -6.06 5.93
C LEU A 47 16.56 -5.76 6.38
N ASN A 48 17.53 -6.57 5.95
CA ASN A 48 18.95 -6.37 6.29
C ASN A 48 19.46 -5.01 5.76
N LEU A 49 19.13 -4.66 4.51
CA LEU A 49 19.50 -3.37 3.94
C LEU A 49 18.86 -2.20 4.69
N GLN A 50 17.59 -2.31 5.07
CA GLN A 50 16.91 -1.29 5.87
C GLN A 50 17.57 -1.13 7.24
N TYR A 51 17.83 -2.24 7.94
CA TYR A 51 18.39 -2.20 9.28
C TYR A 51 19.81 -1.63 9.28
N ALA A 52 20.67 -2.06 8.35
CA ALA A 52 22.01 -1.49 8.19
C ALA A 52 21.96 0.02 7.85
N SER A 53 21.00 0.43 7.03
CA SER A 53 20.78 1.85 6.73
C SER A 53 20.37 2.62 7.99
N ILE A 54 19.43 2.10 8.79
CA ILE A 54 19.04 2.71 10.06
C ILE A 54 20.27 2.86 10.96
N GLN A 55 21.05 1.80 11.13
CA GLN A 55 22.22 1.83 12.01
C GLN A 55 23.24 2.89 11.62
N HIS A 56 23.49 3.04 10.32
CA HIS A 56 24.42 4.05 9.80
C HIS A 56 23.97 5.49 10.01
N HIS A 57 22.65 5.75 10.10
CA HIS A 57 22.10 7.12 10.21
C HIS A 57 21.85 7.58 11.64
N LEU A 58 21.89 6.67 12.62
CA LEU A 58 21.66 6.99 14.03
C LEU A 58 22.96 7.40 14.73
N THR A 59 22.86 8.31 15.69
CA THR A 59 23.96 8.60 16.61
C THR A 59 24.18 7.44 17.60
N PRO A 60 25.33 7.35 18.27
CA PRO A 60 25.57 6.32 19.29
C PRO A 60 24.49 6.25 20.38
N ASP A 61 24.02 7.41 20.86
CA ASP A 61 22.95 7.47 21.87
C ASP A 61 21.62 6.92 21.31
N GLN A 62 21.26 7.29 20.08
CA GLN A 62 20.05 6.78 19.42
C GLN A 62 20.13 5.28 19.11
N LEU A 63 21.33 4.75 18.82
CA LEU A 63 21.56 3.31 18.66
C LEU A 63 21.36 2.57 19.98
N SER A 64 21.84 3.12 21.09
CA SER A 64 21.61 2.56 22.43
C SER A 64 20.13 2.55 22.81
N ASP A 65 19.39 3.61 22.49
CA ASP A 65 17.94 3.68 22.69
C ASP A 65 17.19 2.67 21.82
N LEU A 66 17.59 2.51 20.55
CA LEU A 66 17.05 1.50 19.65
C LEU A 66 17.30 0.10 20.21
N ASP A 67 18.52 -0.19 20.67
CA ASP A 67 18.89 -1.49 21.24
C ASP A 67 18.11 -1.81 22.53
N THR A 68 17.94 -0.81 23.39
CA THR A 68 17.13 -0.93 24.61
C THR A 68 15.69 -1.29 24.28
N ASN A 69 15.08 -0.62 23.29
CA ASN A 69 13.72 -0.91 22.85
C ASN A 69 13.59 -2.30 22.22
N LEU A 70 14.53 -2.68 21.35
CA LEU A 70 14.57 -4.02 20.75
C LEU A 70 14.76 -5.09 21.82
N THR A 71 15.58 -4.84 22.83
CA THR A 71 15.78 -5.73 23.99
C THR A 71 14.52 -5.86 24.82
N SER A 72 13.74 -4.78 24.98
CA SER A 72 12.45 -4.83 25.67
C SER A 72 11.40 -5.66 24.90
N ILE A 73 11.48 -5.74 23.57
CA ILE A 73 10.50 -6.45 22.74
C ILE A 73 10.89 -7.92 22.55
N PHE A 74 12.15 -8.18 22.20
CA PHE A 74 12.64 -9.51 21.81
C PHE A 74 13.43 -10.20 22.94
N GLY A 75 13.59 -9.53 24.08
CA GLY A 75 14.51 -9.97 25.12
C GLY A 75 15.98 -9.85 24.68
N ARG A 76 16.83 -10.65 25.32
CA ARG A 76 18.27 -10.72 25.01
C ARG A 76 18.58 -11.51 23.74
N THR A 77 17.57 -12.11 23.09
CA THR A 77 17.77 -12.88 21.87
C THR A 77 18.04 -11.93 20.71
N THR A 78 19.15 -12.15 20.01
CA THR A 78 19.49 -11.41 18.79
C THR A 78 18.79 -11.97 17.56
N ASN A 79 18.42 -13.25 17.59
CA ASN A 79 17.71 -13.91 16.50
C ASN A 79 16.20 -13.78 16.64
N VAL A 80 15.55 -13.36 15.56
CA VAL A 80 14.10 -13.31 15.41
C VAL A 80 13.68 -14.41 14.44
N SER A 81 12.95 -15.40 14.95
CA SER A 81 12.49 -16.55 14.15
C SER A 81 11.52 -16.11 13.07
N TYR A 82 11.67 -16.62 11.85
CA TYR A 82 10.96 -16.14 10.65
C TYR A 82 11.13 -14.65 10.34
N GLY A 83 12.01 -13.94 11.05
CA GLY A 83 12.15 -12.48 10.93
C GLY A 83 12.54 -12.03 9.53
N GLY A 84 13.21 -12.87 8.74
CA GLY A 84 13.56 -12.57 7.36
C GLY A 84 12.45 -12.83 6.34
N VAL A 85 11.26 -13.25 6.77
CA VAL A 85 10.26 -13.85 5.87
C VAL A 85 8.96 -13.05 5.80
N GLY A 86 8.59 -12.60 4.60
CA GLY A 86 7.24 -12.17 4.26
C GLY A 86 6.63 -11.15 5.22
N VAL A 87 5.43 -11.48 5.75
CA VAL A 87 4.69 -10.62 6.70
C VAL A 87 5.42 -10.38 8.02
N VAL A 88 6.29 -11.29 8.46
CA VAL A 88 7.08 -11.08 9.68
C VAL A 88 8.20 -10.08 9.41
N ALA A 89 8.90 -10.19 8.27
CA ALA A 89 9.89 -9.19 7.86
C ALA A 89 9.25 -7.81 7.64
N LEU A 90 8.06 -7.76 7.05
CA LEU A 90 7.28 -6.53 6.93
C LEU A 90 6.94 -5.93 8.31
N ALA A 91 6.50 -6.76 9.25
CA ALA A 91 6.18 -6.32 10.60
C ALA A 91 7.41 -5.74 11.32
N LEU A 92 8.57 -6.39 11.18
CA LEU A 92 9.84 -5.88 11.73
C LEU A 92 10.28 -4.58 11.05
N SER A 93 10.12 -4.46 9.73
CA SER A 93 10.39 -3.23 8.98
C SER A 93 9.60 -2.05 9.54
N PHE A 94 8.28 -2.22 9.74
CA PHE A 94 7.43 -1.17 10.29
C PHE A 94 7.70 -0.89 11.76
N LEU A 95 8.04 -1.92 12.55
CA LEU A 95 8.47 -1.74 13.93
C LEU A 95 9.74 -0.87 14.00
N LEU A 96 10.75 -1.17 13.18
CA LEU A 96 12.00 -0.41 13.11
C LEU A 96 11.75 1.05 12.70
N GLU A 97 10.96 1.29 11.64
CA GLU A 97 10.56 2.65 11.23
C GLU A 97 9.85 3.41 12.36
N SER A 98 8.94 2.73 13.08
CA SER A 98 8.19 3.33 14.19
C SER A 98 9.10 3.68 15.38
N LEU A 99 10.07 2.83 15.73
CA LEU A 99 11.02 3.09 16.81
C LEU A 99 11.93 4.27 16.45
N VAL A 100 12.50 4.26 15.23
CA VAL A 100 13.40 5.32 14.74
C VAL A 100 12.71 6.67 14.66
N SER A 101 11.44 6.70 14.24
CA SER A 101 10.65 7.93 14.18
C SER A 101 10.47 8.58 15.56
N GLY A 102 10.45 7.79 16.64
CA GLY A 102 10.39 8.27 18.01
C GLY A 102 11.64 9.04 18.45
N PHE A 103 12.82 8.71 17.90
CA PHE A 103 14.09 9.34 18.28
C PHE A 103 14.41 10.59 17.46
N ILE A 104 14.04 10.60 16.18
CA ILE A 104 14.46 11.67 15.24
C ILE A 104 13.59 12.93 15.39
N GLY A 105 12.50 12.87 16.16
CA GLY A 105 11.67 14.06 16.42
C GLY A 105 11.15 14.71 15.13
N ARG A 106 10.90 13.92 14.07
CA ARG A 106 10.38 14.45 12.80
C ARG A 106 8.99 15.05 13.02
N THR A 107 8.92 16.37 12.98
CA THR A 107 7.72 17.19 13.13
C THR A 107 6.90 17.35 11.85
N ASP A 108 7.41 16.92 10.69
CA ASP A 108 6.67 16.99 9.43
C ASP A 108 5.94 15.67 9.14
N VAL A 109 4.68 15.62 9.59
CA VAL A 109 3.65 14.61 9.28
C VAL A 109 4.14 13.16 9.49
N ILE A 110 4.04 12.67 10.73
CA ILE A 110 4.25 11.26 11.07
C ILE A 110 3.14 10.43 10.39
N TYR A 111 3.42 9.90 9.20
CA TYR A 111 2.61 8.82 8.64
C TYR A 111 2.98 7.53 9.38
N ASP A 112 2.05 6.99 10.16
CA ASP A 112 2.22 5.69 10.82
C ASP A 112 2.54 4.62 9.75
N PRO A 113 3.73 3.98 9.78
CA PRO A 113 4.14 3.01 8.76
C PRO A 113 3.14 1.86 8.62
N PHE A 114 2.43 1.52 9.69
CA PHE A 114 1.41 0.47 9.69
C PHE A 114 0.18 0.83 8.87
N THR A 115 -0.11 2.13 8.72
CA THR A 115 -1.30 2.63 8.01
C THR A 115 -1.00 3.16 6.60
N ARG A 116 0.26 3.52 6.34
CA ARG A 116 0.74 4.09 5.06
C ARG A 116 0.31 3.29 3.81
N PRO A 117 0.39 1.94 3.78
CA PRO A 117 0.00 1.18 2.59
C PRO A 117 -1.46 1.34 2.17
N PHE A 118 -2.32 1.81 3.09
CA PHE A 118 -3.76 1.92 2.89
C PHE A 118 -4.21 3.32 2.43
N GLY A 119 -3.28 4.27 2.26
CA GLY A 119 -3.57 5.63 1.77
C GLY A 119 -3.83 6.64 2.89
N THR A 120 -4.30 7.83 2.52
CA THR A 120 -4.44 8.99 3.43
C THR A 120 -5.69 8.96 4.31
N GLU A 121 -6.66 8.09 3.99
CA GLU A 121 -7.91 7.90 4.75
C GLU A 121 -7.84 6.60 5.56
N SER A 122 -6.73 6.39 6.27
CA SER A 122 -6.31 5.08 6.77
C SER A 122 -7.03 4.58 8.03
N SER A 123 -8.17 5.16 8.40
CA SER A 123 -9.00 4.71 9.53
C SER A 123 -10.01 3.61 9.15
N SER A 124 -9.63 2.71 8.24
CA SER A 124 -10.50 1.61 7.83
C SER A 124 -10.32 0.38 8.70
N GLU A 125 -11.36 -0.47 8.73
CA GLU A 125 -11.31 -1.75 9.44
C GLU A 125 -10.14 -2.63 8.95
N ILE A 126 -9.90 -2.70 7.64
CA ILE A 126 -8.76 -3.43 7.06
C ILE A 126 -7.43 -2.89 7.59
N SER A 127 -7.23 -1.57 7.55
CA SER A 127 -6.01 -0.91 8.04
C SER A 127 -5.81 -1.20 9.53
N SER A 128 -6.89 -1.17 10.32
CA SER A 128 -6.85 -1.48 11.75
C SER A 128 -6.47 -2.94 12.03
N ILE A 129 -7.14 -3.90 11.37
CA ILE A 129 -6.87 -5.34 11.50
C ILE A 129 -5.42 -5.64 11.12
N VAL A 130 -4.95 -5.12 10.00
CA VAL A 130 -3.57 -5.35 9.53
C VAL A 130 -2.56 -4.71 10.47
N SER A 131 -2.78 -3.47 10.89
CA SER A 131 -1.87 -2.76 11.80
C SER A 131 -1.74 -3.50 13.12
N GLU A 132 -2.85 -3.99 13.66
CA GLU A 132 -2.84 -4.79 14.88
C GLU A 132 -2.13 -6.12 14.67
N TYR A 133 -2.43 -6.85 13.59
CA TYR A 133 -1.74 -8.10 13.24
C TYR A 133 -0.21 -7.91 13.17
N LEU A 134 0.27 -6.93 12.40
CA LEU A 134 1.70 -6.70 12.21
C LEU A 134 2.38 -6.33 13.55
N ARG A 135 1.72 -5.52 14.39
CA ARG A 135 2.24 -5.21 15.73
C ARG A 135 2.33 -6.46 16.61
N GLN A 136 1.33 -7.34 16.58
CA GLN A 136 1.34 -8.55 17.42
C GLN A 136 2.31 -9.63 16.90
N VAL A 137 2.31 -9.92 15.60
CA VAL A 137 3.16 -10.96 15.01
C VAL A 137 4.65 -10.64 15.14
N SER A 138 5.03 -9.35 15.16
CA SER A 138 6.40 -8.94 15.45
C SER A 138 6.81 -9.27 16.88
N LYS A 139 5.92 -9.17 17.86
CA LYS A 139 6.21 -9.44 19.28
C LYS A 139 6.26 -10.94 19.58
N SER A 140 5.41 -11.72 18.92
CA SER A 140 5.37 -13.18 19.05
C SER A 140 6.39 -13.89 18.15
N ALA A 141 7.31 -13.15 17.50
CA ALA A 141 8.17 -13.70 16.46
C ALA A 141 9.05 -14.88 16.93
N ASN A 142 9.35 -14.96 18.23
CA ASN A 142 10.14 -16.05 18.83
C ASN A 142 9.30 -17.14 19.54
N ASP A 143 7.97 -17.04 19.48
CA ASP A 143 7.06 -18.09 19.90
C ASP A 143 6.24 -18.57 18.69
N VAL A 144 6.62 -19.74 18.15
CA VAL A 144 6.00 -20.31 16.96
C VAL A 144 4.51 -20.63 17.17
N HIS A 145 4.13 -21.01 18.39
CA HIS A 145 2.75 -21.37 18.70
C HIS A 145 1.88 -20.11 18.80
N GLU A 146 2.33 -19.11 19.54
CA GLU A 146 1.64 -17.82 19.64
C GLU A 146 1.54 -17.14 18.28
N MET A 147 2.61 -17.18 17.47
CA MET A 147 2.60 -16.63 16.11
C MET A 147 1.58 -17.33 15.21
N ALA A 148 1.40 -18.64 15.36
CA ALA A 148 0.42 -19.42 14.61
C ALA A 148 -1.00 -19.00 14.98
N GLU A 149 -1.31 -18.88 16.28
CA GLU A 149 -2.60 -18.45 16.78
C GLU A 149 -2.96 -17.03 16.34
N ILE A 150 -2.02 -16.08 16.48
CA ILE A 150 -2.19 -14.70 16.00
C ILE A 150 -2.43 -14.70 14.49
N THR A 151 -1.63 -15.43 13.73
CA THR A 151 -1.78 -15.45 12.26
C THR A 151 -3.14 -16.01 11.84
N GLU A 152 -3.63 -17.08 12.47
CA GLU A 152 -4.94 -17.66 12.17
C GLU A 152 -6.10 -16.72 12.55
N LEU A 153 -6.03 -16.09 13.74
CA LEU A 153 -7.05 -15.16 14.20
C LEU A 153 -7.21 -13.97 13.25
N TYR A 154 -6.10 -13.34 12.88
CA TYR A 154 -6.13 -12.16 12.01
C TYR A 154 -6.38 -12.51 10.55
N ASP A 155 -6.00 -13.70 10.09
CA ASP A 155 -6.37 -14.22 8.76
C ASP A 155 -7.91 -14.28 8.62
N GLN A 156 -8.61 -14.81 9.63
CA GLN A 156 -10.09 -14.82 9.61
C GLN A 156 -10.69 -13.43 9.66
N LYS A 157 -10.23 -12.55 10.57
CA LYS A 157 -10.72 -11.16 10.66
C LYS A 157 -10.55 -10.43 9.32
N LEU A 158 -9.36 -10.49 8.74
CA LEU A 158 -9.05 -9.80 7.50
C LEU A 158 -9.82 -10.37 6.32
N LYS A 159 -10.03 -11.68 6.27
CA LYS A 159 -10.89 -12.32 5.26
C LYS A 159 -12.29 -11.71 5.23
N TYR A 160 -12.95 -11.58 6.39
CA TYR A 160 -14.31 -11.03 6.45
C TYR A 160 -14.35 -9.56 6.02
N ALA A 161 -13.45 -8.73 6.54
CA ALA A 161 -13.37 -7.31 6.17
C ALA A 161 -13.10 -7.12 4.65
N LEU A 162 -12.28 -7.98 4.04
CA LEU A 162 -12.00 -7.93 2.60
C LEU A 162 -13.20 -8.36 1.75
N ILE A 163 -14.00 -9.33 2.21
CA ILE A 163 -15.23 -9.74 1.53
C ILE A 163 -16.25 -8.61 1.59
N GLU A 164 -16.49 -8.04 2.78
CA GLU A 164 -17.45 -6.96 2.96
C GLU A 164 -17.09 -5.73 2.10
N LEU A 165 -15.82 -5.32 2.10
CA LEU A 165 -15.38 -4.21 1.25
C LEU A 165 -15.53 -4.53 -0.25
N TYR A 166 -15.24 -5.78 -0.66
CA TYR A 166 -15.44 -6.19 -2.05
C TYR A 166 -16.91 -6.12 -2.46
N GLU A 167 -17.81 -6.65 -1.63
CA GLU A 167 -19.25 -6.65 -1.89
C GLU A 167 -19.81 -5.22 -1.92
N SER A 168 -19.42 -4.37 -0.97
CA SER A 168 -19.78 -2.95 -0.96
C SER A 168 -19.40 -2.24 -2.27
N MET A 169 -18.21 -2.53 -2.80
CA MET A 169 -17.72 -1.94 -4.04
C MET A 169 -18.36 -2.53 -5.31
N THR A 170 -18.73 -3.80 -5.30
CA THR A 170 -19.15 -4.53 -6.52
C THR A 170 -20.66 -4.74 -6.63
N LEU A 171 -21.35 -4.90 -5.51
CA LEU A 171 -22.79 -5.15 -5.41
C LEU A 171 -23.53 -3.87 -5.00
N ASP A 172 -23.04 -3.17 -3.98
CA ASP A 172 -23.72 -1.98 -3.45
C ASP A 172 -23.34 -0.68 -4.17
N HIS A 173 -22.47 -0.77 -5.18
CA HIS A 173 -22.02 0.35 -6.00
C HIS A 173 -21.30 1.48 -5.24
N HIS A 174 -20.74 1.21 -4.06
CA HIS A 174 -19.95 2.17 -3.26
C HIS A 174 -18.46 2.22 -3.66
N LEU A 175 -18.16 2.01 -4.95
CA LEU A 175 -16.79 2.02 -5.46
C LEU A 175 -16.14 3.40 -5.27
N ASN A 176 -14.93 3.41 -4.72
CA ASN A 176 -14.11 4.61 -4.59
C ASN A 176 -12.62 4.24 -4.59
N THR A 177 -11.74 5.19 -4.89
CA THR A 177 -10.30 4.94 -4.98
C THR A 177 -9.71 4.40 -3.68
N SER A 178 -10.13 4.95 -2.53
CA SER A 178 -9.63 4.54 -1.21
C SER A 178 -9.93 3.07 -0.91
N GLY A 179 -11.18 2.64 -1.12
CA GLY A 179 -11.61 1.25 -0.93
C GLY A 179 -10.86 0.28 -1.84
N ILE A 180 -10.60 0.64 -3.10
CA ILE A 180 -9.83 -0.22 -4.00
C ILE A 180 -8.38 -0.37 -3.51
N LYS A 181 -7.71 0.73 -3.14
CA LYS A 181 -6.35 0.67 -2.60
C LYS A 181 -6.31 -0.22 -1.36
N GLN A 182 -7.26 -0.05 -0.45
CA GLN A 182 -7.34 -0.85 0.77
C GLN A 182 -7.53 -2.34 0.49
N TRP A 183 -8.43 -2.68 -0.44
CA TRP A 183 -8.68 -4.06 -0.83
C TRP A 183 -7.44 -4.71 -1.45
N ILE A 184 -6.75 -4.00 -2.36
CA ILE A 184 -5.56 -4.54 -3.04
C ILE A 184 -4.41 -4.79 -2.06
N ASN A 185 -4.09 -3.80 -1.23
CA ASN A 185 -3.01 -3.93 -0.25
C ASN A 185 -3.37 -4.95 0.85
N GLY A 186 -4.63 -4.97 1.30
CA GLY A 186 -5.13 -5.96 2.24
C GLY A 186 -5.13 -7.39 1.70
N ALA A 187 -5.52 -7.60 0.44
CA ALA A 187 -5.48 -8.90 -0.24
C ALA A 187 -4.05 -9.43 -0.40
N ALA A 188 -3.09 -8.56 -0.72
CA ALA A 188 -1.67 -8.93 -0.79
C ALA A 188 -1.15 -9.41 0.57
N ILE A 189 -1.45 -8.68 1.63
CA ILE A 189 -1.06 -9.05 3.01
C ILE A 189 -1.77 -10.34 3.43
N HIS A 190 -3.08 -10.47 3.21
CA HIS A 190 -3.83 -11.67 3.59
C HIS A 190 -3.30 -12.93 2.89
N LEU A 191 -2.94 -12.84 1.60
CA LEU A 191 -2.31 -13.97 0.91
C LEU A 191 -1.00 -14.38 1.60
N HIS A 192 -0.17 -13.42 2.03
CA HIS A 192 1.09 -13.73 2.71
C HIS A 192 0.92 -14.13 4.18
N MET A 193 -0.14 -13.68 4.86
CA MET A 193 -0.57 -14.24 6.14
C MET A 193 -0.93 -15.71 5.97
N ARG A 194 -1.65 -16.06 4.90
CA ARG A 194 -2.00 -17.44 4.61
C ARG A 194 -0.78 -18.30 4.31
N ILE A 195 0.18 -17.79 3.54
CA ILE A 195 1.48 -18.44 3.31
C ILE A 195 2.23 -18.64 4.64
N GLN A 196 2.22 -17.64 5.53
CA GLN A 196 2.83 -17.75 6.85
C GLN A 196 2.14 -18.80 7.72
N GLY A 197 0.81 -18.88 7.72
CA GLY A 197 0.09 -19.94 8.43
C GLY A 197 0.47 -21.34 7.92
N ILE A 198 0.64 -21.53 6.62
CA ILE A 198 1.10 -22.82 6.06
C ILE A 198 2.52 -23.12 6.55
N ARG A 199 3.41 -22.12 6.56
CA ARG A 199 4.76 -22.28 7.12
C ARG A 199 4.67 -22.74 8.57
N LEU A 200 3.84 -22.13 9.38
CA LEU A 200 3.62 -22.48 10.79
C LEU A 200 2.80 -23.76 10.99
N ALA A 201 2.41 -24.45 9.92
CA ALA A 201 1.56 -25.63 9.94
C ALA A 201 0.18 -25.42 10.61
N SER A 202 -0.32 -24.17 10.65
CA SER A 202 -1.64 -23.85 11.21
C SER A 202 -2.78 -23.97 10.19
N VAL A 203 -2.47 -23.98 8.89
CA VAL A 203 -3.47 -24.11 7.83
C VAL A 203 -2.99 -25.03 6.69
N PRO A 204 -3.90 -25.65 5.91
CA PRO A 204 -3.53 -26.57 4.83
C PRO A 204 -2.81 -25.89 3.66
N LYS A 205 -1.82 -26.58 3.07
CA LYS A 205 -1.00 -26.08 1.95
C LYS A 205 -1.82 -25.56 0.77
N GLY A 206 -2.92 -26.23 0.42
CA GLY A 206 -3.74 -25.87 -0.75
C GLY A 206 -4.50 -24.54 -0.64
N THR A 207 -4.64 -23.99 0.57
CA THR A 207 -5.45 -22.79 0.79
C THR A 207 -4.84 -21.51 0.20
N ALA A 208 -3.51 -21.40 0.12
CA ALA A 208 -2.87 -20.21 -0.45
C ALA A 208 -3.14 -20.07 -1.95
N GLU A 209 -3.09 -21.17 -2.71
CA GLU A 209 -3.35 -21.14 -4.16
C GLU A 209 -4.82 -20.80 -4.46
N SER A 210 -5.76 -21.39 -3.72
CA SER A 210 -7.18 -21.04 -3.84
C SER A 210 -7.45 -19.57 -3.51
N LEU A 211 -6.82 -19.05 -2.46
CA LEU A 211 -6.97 -17.66 -2.05
C LEU A 211 -6.37 -16.70 -3.09
N ARG A 212 -5.19 -17.01 -3.63
CA ARG A 212 -4.53 -16.26 -4.70
C ARG A 212 -5.40 -16.17 -5.95
N LEU A 213 -5.97 -17.30 -6.41
CA LEU A 213 -6.85 -17.34 -7.57
C LEU A 213 -8.13 -16.51 -7.35
N SER A 214 -8.70 -16.58 -6.15
CA SER A 214 -9.85 -15.76 -5.75
C SER A 214 -9.51 -14.26 -5.85
N TYR A 215 -8.38 -13.83 -5.26
CA TYR A 215 -7.94 -12.44 -5.34
C TYR A 215 -7.59 -11.99 -6.74
N ARG A 216 -6.94 -12.84 -7.54
CA ARG A 216 -6.64 -12.52 -8.94
C ARG A 216 -7.92 -12.27 -9.74
N THR A 217 -8.94 -13.10 -9.53
CA THR A 217 -10.25 -12.97 -10.18
C THR A 217 -10.99 -11.72 -9.70
N GLY A 218 -11.01 -11.49 -8.38
CA GLY A 218 -11.60 -10.31 -7.77
C GLY A 218 -10.96 -9.01 -8.29
N LEU A 219 -9.63 -8.98 -8.39
CA LEU A 219 -8.86 -7.86 -8.93
C LEU A 219 -9.27 -7.54 -10.37
N SER A 220 -9.33 -8.55 -11.26
CA SER A 220 -9.76 -8.36 -12.65
C SER A 220 -11.12 -7.67 -12.73
N ARG A 221 -12.08 -8.10 -11.89
CA ARG A 221 -13.40 -7.50 -11.83
C ARG A 221 -13.35 -6.05 -11.32
N LEU A 222 -12.61 -5.78 -10.25
CA LEU A 222 -12.46 -4.43 -9.71
C LEU A 222 -11.81 -3.48 -10.73
N MET A 223 -10.83 -3.93 -11.50
CA MET A 223 -10.16 -3.08 -12.50
C MET A 223 -11.12 -2.69 -13.65
N GLN A 224 -12.00 -3.60 -14.07
CA GLN A 224 -13.05 -3.28 -15.04
C GLN A 224 -14.03 -2.24 -14.49
N LEU A 225 -14.50 -2.42 -13.25
CA LEU A 225 -15.42 -1.48 -12.61
C LEU A 225 -14.76 -0.11 -12.39
N TYR A 226 -13.50 -0.09 -11.98
CA TYR A 226 -12.74 1.13 -11.73
C TYR A 226 -12.53 1.95 -13.00
N ALA A 227 -12.23 1.30 -14.13
CA ALA A 227 -12.13 2.00 -15.41
C ALA A 227 -13.45 2.69 -15.79
N GLY A 228 -14.59 2.04 -15.51
CA GLY A 228 -15.92 2.66 -15.67
C GLY A 228 -16.16 3.82 -14.71
N TYR A 229 -15.76 3.67 -13.45
CA TYR A 229 -15.88 4.70 -12.42
C TYR A 229 -15.06 5.95 -12.73
N VAL A 230 -13.79 5.81 -13.11
CA VAL A 230 -12.92 6.93 -13.50
C VAL A 230 -13.50 7.64 -14.73
N ARG A 231 -13.99 6.88 -15.73
CA ARG A 231 -14.66 7.45 -16.91
C ARG A 231 -15.91 8.25 -16.56
N HIS A 232 -16.69 7.80 -15.58
CA HIS A 232 -17.92 8.48 -15.17
C HIS A 232 -17.65 9.77 -14.38
N ASN A 233 -16.62 9.75 -13.54
CA ASN A 233 -16.39 10.81 -12.55
C ASN A 233 -15.45 11.92 -13.03
N VAL A 234 -14.47 11.61 -13.89
CA VAL A 234 -13.56 12.62 -14.41
C VAL A 234 -14.31 13.61 -15.28
N LYS A 235 -14.37 14.86 -14.82
CA LYS A 235 -15.07 15.96 -15.50
C LYS A 235 -14.19 17.19 -15.48
N GLU A 236 -14.11 17.85 -16.62
CA GLU A 236 -13.45 19.14 -16.77
C GLU A 236 -14.51 20.20 -17.10
N ARG A 237 -14.38 21.38 -16.49
CA ARG A 237 -15.21 22.54 -16.76
C ARG A 237 -14.32 23.75 -17.00
N THR A 238 -14.41 24.32 -18.20
CA THR A 238 -13.68 25.53 -18.57
C THR A 238 -13.90 26.71 -17.63
N THR A 239 -13.03 27.72 -17.75
CA THR A 239 -13.10 28.97 -17.02
C THR A 239 -14.40 29.73 -17.32
N THR A 240 -15.16 30.11 -16.28
CA THR A 240 -16.28 31.04 -16.47
C THR A 240 -15.75 32.44 -16.81
N PRO A 241 -16.33 33.13 -17.81
CA PRO A 241 -16.00 34.53 -18.07
C PRO A 241 -16.65 35.41 -16.98
N GLY A 242 -15.87 35.77 -15.96
CA GLY A 242 -16.31 36.68 -14.91
C GLY A 242 -15.17 37.13 -13.97
N PRO A 243 -15.09 38.42 -13.57
CA PRO A 243 -14.23 38.87 -12.49
C PRO A 243 -14.60 38.17 -11.16
N PRO A 244 -13.65 37.97 -10.21
CA PRO A 244 -12.28 38.46 -10.22
C PRO A 244 -11.24 37.44 -10.72
N LEU A 245 -11.63 36.20 -11.08
CA LEU A 245 -10.68 35.14 -11.47
C LEU A 245 -11.32 34.14 -12.46
N ARG A 246 -10.85 34.14 -13.72
CA ARG A 246 -11.11 33.05 -14.69
C ARG A 246 -10.57 31.75 -14.11
N ALA A 247 -11.45 30.80 -13.81
CA ALA A 247 -11.01 29.52 -13.30
C ALA A 247 -11.89 28.37 -13.76
N GLY A 248 -11.25 27.34 -14.27
CA GLY A 248 -11.87 26.06 -14.57
C GLY A 248 -11.85 25.14 -13.35
N PHE A 249 -12.51 24.01 -13.49
CA PHE A 249 -12.56 22.97 -12.48
C PHE A 249 -12.29 21.61 -13.09
N LEU A 250 -11.39 20.87 -12.45
CA LEU A 250 -11.22 19.46 -12.69
C LEU A 250 -11.79 18.69 -11.50
N ILE A 251 -12.65 17.73 -11.79
CA ILE A 251 -13.22 16.78 -10.84
C ILE A 251 -12.69 15.42 -11.24
N ILE A 252 -12.11 14.69 -10.29
CA ILE A 252 -11.55 13.36 -10.52
C ILE A 252 -12.50 12.28 -10.00
N GLU A 253 -12.98 12.49 -8.78
CA GLU A 253 -13.97 11.65 -8.10
C GLU A 253 -14.78 12.50 -7.10
N PRO A 254 -15.90 12.00 -6.56
CA PRO A 254 -16.66 12.72 -5.54
C PRO A 254 -15.75 13.19 -4.40
N GLY A 255 -15.84 14.46 -4.02
CA GLY A 255 -14.97 15.06 -3.00
C GLY A 255 -13.56 15.46 -3.48
N ARG A 256 -13.09 15.00 -4.65
CA ARG A 256 -11.78 15.36 -5.23
C ARG A 256 -11.93 16.31 -6.41
N LYS A 257 -11.98 17.60 -6.09
CA LYS A 257 -12.14 18.70 -7.06
C LYS A 257 -11.07 19.75 -6.84
N ILE A 258 -10.45 20.20 -7.92
CA ILE A 258 -9.51 21.34 -7.91
C ILE A 258 -9.99 22.45 -8.82
N ARG A 259 -9.49 23.65 -8.53
CA ARG A 259 -9.65 24.85 -9.35
C ARG A 259 -8.35 25.06 -10.12
N HIS A 260 -8.42 25.30 -11.43
CA HIS A 260 -7.24 25.61 -12.26
C HIS A 260 -7.42 26.90 -13.05
N ARG A 261 -6.31 27.47 -13.52
CA ARG A 261 -6.27 28.68 -14.36
C ARG A 261 -5.91 28.40 -15.82
N VAL A 262 -5.77 27.13 -16.20
CA VAL A 262 -5.49 26.74 -17.58
C VAL A 262 -6.63 27.20 -18.49
N VAL A 263 -6.28 27.97 -19.53
CA VAL A 263 -7.23 28.54 -20.49
C VAL A 263 -7.41 27.57 -21.65
N HIS A 264 -8.66 27.26 -21.97
CA HIS A 264 -9.05 26.44 -23.12
C HIS A 264 -10.52 26.70 -23.47
N ASP A 265 -10.92 26.34 -24.68
CA ASP A 265 -12.30 26.54 -25.15
C ASP A 265 -13.27 25.59 -24.44
N HIS A 266 -14.53 26.01 -24.32
CA HIS A 266 -15.58 25.18 -23.71
C HIS A 266 -15.76 23.84 -24.45
N CYS A 267 -15.64 23.83 -25.78
CA CYS A 267 -15.78 22.61 -26.55
C CYS A 267 -14.62 21.62 -26.35
N GLN A 268 -13.49 22.03 -25.76
CA GLN A 268 -12.34 21.16 -25.50
C GLN A 268 -12.49 20.36 -24.19
N SER A 269 -13.41 20.74 -23.30
CA SER A 269 -13.56 20.16 -21.96
C SER A 269 -13.70 18.63 -21.96
N GLN A 270 -14.51 18.08 -22.87
CA GLN A 270 -14.72 16.63 -22.94
C GLN A 270 -13.46 15.88 -23.41
N ALA A 271 -12.72 16.43 -24.37
CA ALA A 271 -11.49 15.83 -24.87
C ALA A 271 -10.38 15.91 -23.81
N ILE A 272 -10.30 17.01 -23.05
CA ILE A 272 -9.38 17.15 -21.91
C ILE A 272 -9.71 16.11 -20.84
N ALA A 273 -10.98 16.01 -20.42
CA ALA A 273 -11.40 15.03 -19.42
C ALA A 273 -11.07 13.59 -19.84
N SER A 274 -11.28 13.25 -21.11
CA SER A 274 -10.95 11.93 -21.66
C SER A 274 -9.44 11.66 -21.67
N ALA A 275 -8.63 12.67 -21.99
CA ALA A 275 -7.17 12.56 -21.95
C ALA A 275 -6.64 12.41 -20.52
N VAL A 276 -7.17 13.20 -19.58
CA VAL A 276 -6.83 13.10 -18.14
C VAL A 276 -7.21 11.73 -17.59
N MET A 277 -8.42 11.24 -17.88
CA MET A 277 -8.89 9.90 -17.52
C MET A 277 -7.91 8.82 -18.02
N THR A 278 -7.45 8.92 -19.26
CA THR A 278 -6.51 7.96 -19.85
C THR A 278 -5.16 7.96 -19.12
N ARG A 279 -4.66 9.15 -18.76
CA ARG A 279 -3.42 9.27 -17.97
C ARG A 279 -3.57 8.70 -16.57
N ILE A 280 -4.69 8.97 -15.89
CA ILE A 280 -4.98 8.41 -14.57
C ILE A 280 -4.94 6.89 -14.62
N LEU A 281 -5.66 6.27 -15.55
CA LEU A 281 -5.69 4.80 -15.67
C LEU A 281 -4.31 4.22 -15.98
N SER A 282 -3.52 4.91 -16.82
CA SER A 282 -2.15 4.49 -17.14
C SER A 282 -1.22 4.59 -15.93
N ALA A 283 -1.43 5.58 -15.05
CA ALA A 283 -0.62 5.79 -13.86
C ALA A 283 -0.87 4.74 -12.75
N GLN A 284 -2.01 4.05 -12.76
CA GLN A 284 -2.38 3.09 -11.70
C GLN A 284 -1.56 1.80 -11.70
N LYS A 285 -0.72 1.56 -12.71
CA LYS A 285 0.18 0.39 -12.76
C LYS A 285 -0.56 -0.96 -12.61
N ILE A 286 -1.74 -1.09 -13.23
CA ILE A 286 -2.63 -2.27 -13.11
C ILE A 286 -1.90 -3.59 -13.36
N GLY A 287 -1.11 -3.66 -14.43
CA GLY A 287 -0.35 -4.87 -14.74
C GLY A 287 0.67 -5.27 -13.68
N MET A 288 1.13 -4.35 -12.82
CA MET A 288 2.01 -4.72 -11.69
C MET A 288 1.24 -5.42 -10.58
N MET A 289 0.01 -4.98 -10.31
CA MET A 289 -0.84 -5.58 -9.29
C MET A 289 -1.28 -6.99 -9.72
N GLU A 290 -1.61 -7.16 -10.99
CA GLU A 290 -1.91 -8.48 -11.56
C GLU A 290 -0.71 -9.42 -11.50
N ARG A 291 0.46 -8.94 -11.94
CA ARG A 291 1.71 -9.71 -11.89
C ARG A 291 2.07 -10.14 -10.47
N PHE A 292 1.83 -9.30 -9.46
CA PHE A 292 2.07 -9.70 -8.07
C PHE A 292 1.33 -11.01 -7.72
N PHE A 293 0.02 -11.11 -8.00
CA PHE A 293 -0.74 -12.33 -7.72
C PHE A 293 -0.39 -13.50 -8.65
N ASP A 294 -0.02 -13.23 -9.90
CA ASP A 294 0.36 -14.28 -10.86
C ASP A 294 1.74 -14.86 -10.51
N GLU A 295 2.73 -14.01 -10.25
CA GLU A 295 4.09 -14.39 -9.87
C GLU A 295 4.13 -15.10 -8.51
N THR A 296 3.34 -14.66 -7.52
CA THR A 296 3.24 -15.36 -6.22
C THR A 296 2.81 -16.81 -6.40
N GLY A 297 1.98 -17.13 -7.40
CA GLY A 297 1.61 -18.51 -7.73
C GLY A 297 2.78 -19.31 -8.29
N VAL A 298 3.53 -18.70 -9.22
CA VAL A 298 4.73 -19.32 -9.83
C VAL A 298 5.80 -19.63 -8.77
N ILE A 299 5.99 -18.74 -7.80
CA ILE A 299 7.02 -18.88 -6.76
C ILE A 299 6.50 -19.43 -5.43
N LEU A 300 5.24 -19.88 -5.37
CA LEU A 300 4.57 -20.26 -4.12
C LEU A 300 5.35 -21.30 -3.32
N ASP A 301 5.83 -22.36 -3.99
CA ASP A 301 6.61 -23.40 -3.32
C ASP A 301 7.92 -22.87 -2.73
N ASN A 302 8.56 -21.89 -3.38
CA ASN A 302 9.77 -21.26 -2.84
C ASN A 302 9.43 -20.39 -1.64
N LEU A 303 8.34 -19.62 -1.70
CA LEU A 303 7.85 -18.84 -0.55
C LEU A 303 7.58 -19.78 0.63
N LEU A 304 6.87 -20.89 0.44
CA LEU A 304 6.54 -21.84 1.50
C LEU A 304 7.76 -22.50 2.16
N ARG A 305 8.90 -22.56 1.48
CA ARG A 305 10.16 -23.11 2.03
C ARG A 305 10.98 -22.09 2.83
N GLN A 306 10.71 -20.80 2.72
CA GLN A 306 11.46 -19.79 3.47
C GLN A 306 11.28 -19.94 4.98
N ARG A 307 12.39 -19.94 5.71
CA ARG A 307 12.48 -20.03 7.18
C ARG A 307 13.48 -19.03 7.77
N ASP A 308 13.89 -18.05 6.98
CA ASP A 308 15.00 -17.16 7.31
C ASP A 308 14.77 -16.44 8.65
N THR A 309 15.78 -16.50 9.51
CA THR A 309 15.83 -15.69 10.73
C THR A 309 16.33 -14.29 10.40
N PHE A 310 15.98 -13.31 11.23
CA PHE A 310 16.60 -11.99 11.18
C PHE A 310 17.47 -11.81 12.41
N GLU A 311 18.69 -11.33 12.21
CA GLU A 311 19.67 -11.11 13.29
C GLU A 311 19.78 -9.62 13.62
N LEU A 312 19.44 -9.30 14.86
CA LEU A 312 19.68 -8.01 15.48
C LEU A 312 21.17 -7.94 15.84
N HIS A 313 21.97 -7.37 14.94
CA HIS A 313 23.39 -7.12 15.16
C HIS A 313 23.54 -5.97 16.15
N ARG A 314 23.52 -6.30 17.45
CA ARG A 314 23.64 -5.35 18.56
C ARG A 314 25.13 -5.15 18.82
N ASP A 315 25.63 -3.92 18.67
CA ASP A 315 26.99 -3.58 19.12
C ASP A 315 27.02 -3.62 20.64
N LEU A 316 27.40 -4.79 21.19
CA LEU A 316 27.76 -4.90 22.59
C LEU A 316 29.04 -4.08 22.78
N HIS A 317 28.91 -2.84 23.23
CA HIS A 317 30.00 -2.18 23.93
C HIS A 317 30.28 -3.00 25.20
N VAL A 318 31.17 -3.98 25.06
CA VAL A 318 31.88 -4.60 26.17
C VAL A 318 32.61 -3.47 26.87
N SER A 319 32.04 -2.99 27.97
CA SER A 319 32.74 -2.14 28.91
C SER A 319 33.61 -3.09 29.74
N ASP A 320 34.93 -3.06 29.48
CA ASP A 320 35.94 -3.58 30.41
C ASP A 320 35.93 -2.80 31.73
#